data_AF-A0A7G9YMZ8-F1
#
_entry.id   AF-A0A7G9YMZ8-F1
#
_cell.length_a   1.000
_cell.length_b   1.000
_cell.length_c   1.000
_cell.angle_alpha   90.00
_cell.angle_beta   90.00
_cell.angle_gamma   90.00
#
_symmetry.space_group_name_H-M   'P 1'
#
loop_
_entity.id
_entity.type
_entity.pdbx_description
1 polymer ?
#
loop_
_entity_poly.entity_id
_entity_poly.type
_entity_poly.pdbx_seq_one_letter_code
_entity_poly.pdbx_strand_id
1 'polypeptide(L)' 'MGERVKNQIKKILENPEIGKPMRYARKGTRELYMGSFRRSYAYLKDENKIIFLDLYHKDEQ' A
#
# COMPACT_ATOMS: atom_id res chain seq x y z
N MET A 1 16.43 -1.55 -7.31
CA MET A 1 15.04 -1.89 -6.90
C MET A 1 14.80 -1.76 -5.39
N GLY A 2 15.68 -2.30 -4.53
CA GLY A 2 15.46 -2.36 -3.07
C GLY A 2 15.25 -1.01 -2.35
N GLU A 3 15.97 0.05 -2.74
CA GLU A 3 15.83 1.37 -2.08
C GLU A 3 14.46 2.02 -2.31
N ARG A 4 13.90 1.89 -3.53
CA ARG A 4 12.58 2.44 -3.84
C ARG A 4 11.48 1.80 -2.99
N VAL A 5 11.59 0.49 -2.74
CA VAL A 5 10.70 -0.26 -1.85
C VAL A 5 10.83 0.23 -0.41
N LYS A 6 12.06 0.37 0.10
CA LYS A 6 12.30 0.89 1.46
C LYS A 6 11.73 2.29 1.66
N ASN A 7 11.91 3.18 0.69
CA ASN A 7 11.38 4.55 0.77
C ASN A 7 9.84 4.58 0.78
N GLN A 8 9.18 3.65 0.10
CA GLN A 8 7.73 3.53 0.20
C GLN A 8 7.24 3.04 1.55
N ILE A 9 7.92 2.02 2.10
CA ILE A 9 7.58 1.52 3.43
C ILE A 9 7.71 2.66 4.44
N LYS A 10 8.78 3.46 4.37
CA LYS A 10 8.93 4.67 5.21
C LYS A 10 7.75 5.65 5.05
N LYS A 11 7.36 5.99 3.82
CA LYS A 11 6.20 6.87 3.57
C LYS A 11 4.90 6.34 4.17
N ILE A 12 4.68 5.03 4.08
CA ILE A 12 3.49 4.37 4.66
C ILE A 12 3.57 4.34 6.19
N LEU A 13 4.75 4.15 6.77
CA LEU A 13 4.94 4.23 8.22
C LEU A 13 4.74 5.67 8.75
N GLU A 14 5.20 6.68 8.02
CA GLU A 14 5.03 8.10 8.36
C GLU A 14 3.58 8.57 8.19
N ASN A 15 2.91 8.12 7.13
CA ASN A 15 1.50 8.40 6.87
C ASN A 15 0.79 7.17 6.28
N PRO A 16 0.20 6.31 7.13
CA PRO A 16 -0.51 5.11 6.68
C PRO A 16 -1.74 5.42 5.81
N GLU A 17 -2.26 6.65 5.87
CA GLU A 17 -3.42 7.08 5.11
C GLU A 17 -3.06 7.64 3.71
N ILE A 18 -1.78 7.63 3.32
CA ILE A 18 -1.31 8.15 2.02
C ILE A 18 -1.79 7.33 0.80
N GLY A 19 -2.04 6.03 0.98
CA GLY A 19 -2.51 5.16 -0.08
C GLY A 19 -3.99 5.37 -0.40
N LYS A 20 -4.35 5.22 -1.68
CA LYS A 20 -5.73 5.37 -2.16
C LYS A 20 -6.61 4.27 -1.55
N PRO A 21 -7.72 4.60 -0.86
CA PRO A 21 -8.61 3.60 -0.32
C PRO A 21 -9.33 2.86 -1.45
N MET A 22 -9.34 1.53 -1.36
CA MET A 22 -10.01 0.66 -2.33
C MET A 22 -11.48 0.45 -1.97
N ARG A 23 -12.28 0.10 -2.98
CA ARG A 23 -13.74 -0.10 -2.87
C ARG A 23 -14.13 -1.54 -3.19
N TYR A 24 -15.41 -1.86 -2.99
CA TYR A 24 -16.02 -3.16 -3.32
C TYR A 24 -15.29 -4.34 -2.69
N ALA A 25 -14.89 -5.35 -3.48
CA ALA A 25 -14.19 -6.54 -3.03
C ALA A 25 -12.86 -6.25 -2.32
N ARG A 26 -12.28 -5.06 -2.51
CA ARG A 26 -11.00 -4.65 -1.90
C ARG A 26 -11.18 -3.61 -0.79
N LYS A 27 -12.42 -3.40 -0.31
CA LYS A 27 -12.72 -2.50 0.80
C LYS A 27 -11.88 -2.88 2.03
N GLY A 28 -11.32 -1.87 2.70
CA GLY A 28 -10.41 -2.06 3.84
C GLY A 28 -8.93 -2.10 3.47
N THR A 29 -8.60 -2.14 2.17
CA THR A 29 -7.22 -2.03 1.68
C THR A 29 -6.95 -0.64 1.08
N ARG A 30 -5.67 -0.31 0.97
CA ARG A 30 -5.13 0.92 0.38
C ARG A 30 -4.06 0.55 -0.65
N GLU A 31 -3.91 1.41 -1.66
CA GLU A 31 -2.88 1.26 -2.69
C GLU A 31 -1.98 2.47 -2.81
N LEU A 32 -0.67 2.22 -2.88
CA LEU A 32 0.31 3.24 -3.18
C LEU A 32 0.96 2.97 -4.55
N TYR A 33 0.96 3.99 -5.40
CA TYR A 33 1.48 3.92 -6.76
C TYR A 33 3.01 4.08 -6.80
N MET A 34 3.69 3.25 -7.60
CA MET A 34 5.13 3.29 -7.91
C MET A 34 5.36 3.22 -9.43
N GLY A 35 4.88 4.22 -10.15
CA GLY A 35 4.90 4.14 -11.62
C GLY A 35 4.06 2.94 -12.06
N SER A 36 4.71 1.94 -12.67
CA SER A 36 4.02 0.72 -13.13
C SER A 36 3.75 -0.31 -12.05
N PHE A 37 4.26 -0.16 -10.82
CA PHE A 37 3.96 -1.09 -9.72
C PHE A 37 2.95 -0.50 -8.75
N ARG A 38 2.15 -1.35 -8.11
CA ARG A 38 1.23 -0.98 -7.05
C ARG A 38 1.51 -1.80 -5.80
N ARG A 39 1.60 -1.11 -4.67
CA ARG A 39 1.73 -1.74 -3.35
C ARG A 39 0.37 -1.72 -2.67
N SER A 40 -0.17 -2.90 -2.39
CA SER A 40 -1.40 -3.06 -1.62
C SER A 40 -1.08 -3.31 -0.16
N TYR A 41 -1.79 -2.61 0.73
CA TYR A 41 -1.65 -2.76 2.17
C TYR A 41 -2.96 -2.47 2.89
N ALA A 42 -3.12 -2.94 4.12
CA ALA A 42 -4.20 -2.58 5.01
C ALA A 42 -3.67 -1.75 6.18
N TYR A 43 -4.44 -0.75 6.61
CA TYR A 43 -4.14 0.04 7.81
C TYR A 43 -5.27 -0.15 8.82
N LEU A 44 -4.99 -0.89 9.88
CA LEU A 44 -5.89 -1.15 11.00
C LEU A 44 -5.61 -0.08 12.07
N LYS A 45 -6.37 1.02 12.00
CA LYS A 45 -6.15 2.20 12.85
C LYS A 45 -6.30 1.89 14.34
N ASP A 46 -7.28 1.04 14.68
CA ASP A 46 -7.57 0.66 16.08
C ASP A 46 -6.44 -0.17 16.70
N GLU A 47 -5.70 -0.92 15.89
CA GLU A 47 -4.56 -1.73 16.31
C GLU A 47 -3.20 -1.04 16.06
N ASN A 48 -3.21 0.18 15.49
CA ASN A 48 -2.02 0.85 14.96
C ASN A 48 -1.13 -0.08 14.12
N LYS A 49 -1.75 -0.88 13.26
CA LYS A 49 -1.08 -1.97 12.53
C LYS A 49 -1.17 -1.75 11.02
N ILE A 50 -0.05 -1.96 10.34
CA ILE A 50 0.04 -1.94 8.87
C ILE A 50 0.38 -3.33 8.38
N ILE A 51 -0.44 -3.86 7.47
CA ILE A 51 -0.23 -5.19 6.87
C ILE A 51 0.04 -4.99 5.39
N PHE A 52 1.25 -5.33 4.94
CA PHE A 52 1.58 -5.35 3.52
C PHE A 52 1.03 -6.63 2.90
N LEU A 53 0.21 -6.48 1.85
CA LEU A 53 -0.48 -7.60 1.22
C LEU A 53 0.26 -8.07 -0.02
N ASP A 54 0.52 -7.15 -0.94
CA ASP A 54 1.11 -7.49 -2.24
C ASP A 54 1.82 -6.32 -2.92
N LEU A 55 2.70 -6.65 -3.87
CA LEU A 55 3.35 -5.74 -4.80
C LEU A 55 3.28 -6.33 -6.21
N TYR A 56 2.47 -5.73 -7.08
CA TYR A 56 2.22 -6.25 -8.42
C TYR A 56 2.34 -5.16 -9.50
N HIS A 57 2.49 -5.56 -10.76
CA HIS A 57 2.51 -4.62 -11.88
C HIS A 57 1.10 -4.19 -12.26
N LYS A 58 0.90 -2.93 -12.65
CA LYS A 58 -0.42 -2.34 -12.97
C LYS A 58 -1.20 -3.11 -14.06
N ASP A 59 -0.49 -3.88 -14.89
CA ASP A 59 -1.07 -4.65 -15.99
C ASP A 59 -1.52 -6.05 -15.53
N GLU A 60 -1.16 -6.45 -14.30
CA GLU A 60 -1.57 -7.70 -13.63
C GLU A 60 -2.78 -7.48 -12.70
N GLN A 61 -3.31 -6.25 -12.62
CA GLN A 61 -4.41 -5.86 -11.74
C GLN A 61 -5.79 -6.03 -12.35
#